data_AF-A0A9D2NSA6-F1
#
_entry.id   AF-A0A9D2NSA6-F1
#
_cell.length_a   1.000
_cell.length_b   1.000
_cell.length_c   1.000
_cell.angle_alpha   90.00
_cell.angle_beta   90.00
_cell.angle_gamma   90.00
#
_symmetry.space_group_name_H-M   'P 1'
#
loop_
_entity.id
_entity.type
_entity.pdbx_description
1 polymer ?
#
loop_
_entity_poly.entity_id
_entity_poly.type
_entity_poly.pdbx_seq_one_letter_code
_entity_poly.pdbx_strand_id
1 'polypeptide(L)'
;MPDQYISCMGNGCRAGFKYFRFSGEERRSTAAVRGAAKGRLVVTDGERMAAQIPVTPSMKWKKAAGRLRIRSGVRPLYFIFIGRGKMDFRSFTIE
;
A
#
# COMPACT_ATOMS: atom_id res chain seq x y z
N MET A 1 7.46 23.29 2.43
CA MET A 1 6.37 22.81 1.55
C MET A 1 5.40 21.98 2.39
N PRO A 2 4.09 22.05 2.15
CA PRO A 2 3.13 21.21 2.87
C PRO A 2 3.30 19.74 2.45
N ASP A 3 3.30 18.82 3.42
CA ASP A 3 3.31 17.38 3.17
C ASP A 3 2.07 16.95 2.37
N GLN A 4 2.27 16.24 1.26
CA GLN A 4 1.20 15.70 0.43
C GLN A 4 0.99 14.20 0.71
N TYR A 5 -0.27 13.80 0.78
CA TYR A 5 -0.68 12.42 1.02
C TYR A 5 -2.11 12.20 0.51
N ILE A 6 -2.48 10.95 0.27
CA ILE A 6 -3.86 10.56 -0.04
C ILE A 6 -4.61 10.46 1.28
N SER A 7 -5.62 11.31 1.50
CA SER A 7 -6.38 11.35 2.75
C SER A 7 -7.65 10.49 2.68
N CYS A 8 -8.19 10.13 3.85
CA CYS A 8 -9.51 9.50 3.98
C CYS A 8 -9.72 8.19 3.18
N MET A 9 -8.68 7.38 2.95
CA MET A 9 -8.84 6.06 2.34
C MET A 9 -9.67 5.14 3.26
N GLY A 10 -10.89 4.86 2.81
CA GLY A 10 -11.83 3.95 3.47
C GLY A 10 -11.89 2.57 2.81
N ASN A 11 -12.75 1.69 3.32
CA ASN A 11 -12.93 0.35 2.78
C ASN A 11 -13.22 0.37 1.27
N GLY A 12 -12.47 -0.42 0.50
CA GLY A 12 -12.57 -0.51 -0.96
C GLY A 12 -11.86 0.62 -1.72
N CYS A 13 -11.35 1.65 -1.04
CA CYS A 13 -10.61 2.72 -1.70
C CYS A 13 -9.33 2.18 -2.35
N ARG A 14 -9.05 2.62 -3.58
CA ARG A 14 -7.93 2.16 -4.42
C ARG A 14 -7.03 3.33 -4.83
N ALA A 15 -5.75 3.26 -4.47
CA ALA A 15 -4.71 4.13 -5.00
C ALA A 15 -3.86 3.34 -6.02
N GLY A 16 -3.71 3.86 -7.24
CA GLY A 16 -3.00 3.20 -8.33
C GLY A 16 -1.79 3.98 -8.80
N PHE A 17 -0.66 3.28 -8.94
CA PHE A 17 0.60 3.82 -9.44
C PHE A 17 1.07 2.91 -10.58
N LYS A 18 1.36 3.46 -11.76
CA LYS A 18 1.58 2.66 -12.98
C LYS A 18 3.02 2.74 -13.46
N TYR A 19 3.42 1.76 -14.27
CA TYR A 19 4.67 1.74 -15.04
C TYR A 19 5.96 1.53 -14.22
N PHE A 20 5.91 0.74 -13.14
CA PHE A 20 7.15 0.28 -12.47
C PHE A 20 7.77 -0.87 -13.21
N ARG A 21 9.10 -0.85 -13.40
CA ARG A 21 9.86 -1.97 -13.93
C ARG A 21 10.42 -2.78 -12.76
N PHE A 22 9.96 -4.02 -12.61
CA PHE A 22 10.42 -4.95 -11.58
C PHE A 22 11.44 -5.94 -12.15
N SER A 23 12.50 -6.23 -11.38
CA SER A 23 13.41 -7.32 -11.69
C SER A 23 12.84 -8.69 -11.28
N GLY A 24 11.86 -8.70 -10.36
CA GLY A 24 11.32 -9.91 -9.75
C GLY A 24 12.08 -10.36 -8.50
N GLU A 25 13.11 -9.61 -8.11
CA GLU A 25 13.90 -9.86 -6.90
C GLU A 25 13.28 -9.21 -5.68
N GLU A 26 12.39 -8.24 -5.85
CA GLU A 26 11.78 -7.43 -4.79
C GLU A 26 10.89 -8.32 -3.88
N ARG A 27 11.15 -8.28 -2.57
CA ARG A 27 10.56 -9.19 -1.57
C ARG A 27 9.69 -8.52 -0.52
N ARG A 28 9.64 -7.19 -0.46
CA ARG A 28 8.95 -6.45 0.58
C ARG A 28 8.29 -5.19 0.01
N SER A 29 7.06 -4.95 0.48
CA SER A 29 6.35 -3.69 0.27
C SER A 29 6.05 -3.08 1.62
N THR A 30 6.41 -1.80 1.78
CA THR A 30 6.19 -1.04 3.01
C THR A 30 5.34 0.18 2.69
N ALA A 31 4.32 0.45 3.51
CA ALA A 31 3.44 1.62 3.40
C ALA A 31 3.52 2.47 4.67
N ALA A 32 3.58 3.79 4.51
CA ALA A 32 3.48 4.76 5.59
C ALA A 32 2.04 5.28 5.69
N VAL A 33 1.34 4.90 6.75
CA VAL A 33 -0.08 5.22 6.97
C VAL A 33 -0.32 5.76 8.37
N ARG A 34 -1.44 6.47 8.55
CA ARG A 34 -1.97 6.88 9.86
C ARG A 34 -3.50 6.92 9.81
N GLY A 35 -4.16 7.08 10.95
CA GLY A 35 -5.60 7.22 11.07
C GLY A 35 -6.21 6.14 11.96
N ALA A 36 -7.54 6.05 11.96
CA ALA A 36 -8.32 5.14 12.79
C ALA A 36 -8.57 3.77 12.12
N ALA A 37 -7.98 3.52 10.95
CA ALA A 37 -8.19 2.31 10.18
C ALA A 37 -7.67 1.05 10.88
N LYS A 38 -8.45 -0.04 10.83
CA LYS A 38 -8.04 -1.39 11.21
C LYS A 38 -8.42 -2.38 10.11
N GLY A 39 -7.44 -3.11 9.60
CA GLY A 39 -7.65 -4.05 8.51
C GLY A 39 -6.35 -4.40 7.79
N ARG A 40 -6.40 -4.47 6.47
CA ARG A 40 -5.24 -4.74 5.62
C ARG A 40 -5.23 -3.85 4.39
N LEU A 41 -4.04 -3.51 3.93
CA LEU A 41 -3.80 -2.91 2.62
C LEU A 41 -3.36 -4.03 1.67
N VAL A 42 -4.21 -4.33 0.70
CA VAL A 42 -3.93 -5.31 -0.34
C VAL A 42 -3.16 -4.62 -1.46
N VAL A 43 -2.02 -5.18 -1.85
CA VAL A 43 -1.23 -4.72 -2.99
C VAL A 43 -1.40 -5.71 -4.13
N THR A 44 -1.77 -5.24 -5.32
CA THR A 44 -1.91 -6.09 -6.52
C THR A 44 -1.22 -5.45 -7.72
N ASP A 45 -0.71 -6.29 -8.63
CA ASP A 45 -0.14 -5.86 -9.90
C ASP A 45 -1.20 -5.69 -11.01
N GLY A 46 -2.49 -5.70 -10.65
CA GLY A 46 -3.62 -5.63 -11.58
C GLY A 46 -4.14 -6.99 -12.03
N GLU A 47 -3.33 -8.04 -11.93
CA GLU A 47 -3.72 -9.42 -12.26
C GLU A 47 -3.81 -10.27 -10.99
N ARG A 48 -2.82 -10.15 -10.11
CA ARG A 48 -2.65 -10.99 -8.93
C ARG A 48 -2.33 -10.15 -7.71
N MET A 49 -2.69 -10.67 -6.54
CA MET A 49 -2.27 -10.09 -5.27
C MET A 49 -0.75 -10.30 -5.10
N ALA A 50 -0.03 -9.20 -4.90
CA ALA A 50 1.42 -9.19 -4.73
C ALA A 50 1.84 -9.12 -3.25
N ALA A 51 1.08 -8.43 -2.39
CA ALA A 51 1.33 -8.37 -0.95
C ALA A 51 0.06 -8.09 -0.15
N GLN A 52 0.12 -8.38 1.16
CA GLN A 52 -0.83 -7.88 2.15
C GLN A 52 -0.06 -7.20 3.29
N ILE A 53 -0.44 -5.98 3.62
CA ILE A 53 0.18 -5.18 4.67
C ILE A 53 -0.86 -4.97 5.79
N PRO A 54 -0.59 -5.38 7.05
CA PRO A 54 -1.51 -5.15 8.15
C PRO A 54 -1.60 -3.65 8.48
N VAL A 55 -2.82 -3.14 8.67
CA VAL A 55 -3.09 -1.75 9.05
C VAL A 55 -3.66 -1.73 10.46
N THR A 56 -2.98 -1.00 11.35
CA THR A 56 -3.38 -0.80 12.74
C THR A 56 -3.60 0.69 13.00
N PRO A 57 -4.60 1.06 13.82
CA PRO A 57 -4.87 2.45 14.14
C PRO A 57 -3.64 3.15 14.73
N SER A 58 -3.36 4.38 14.28
CA SER A 58 -2.26 5.21 14.79
C SER A 58 -2.46 6.66 14.38
N MET A 59 -2.42 7.60 15.32
CA MET A 59 -2.46 9.04 14.99
C MET A 59 -1.11 9.56 14.45
N LYS A 60 -0.03 8.81 14.66
CA LYS A 60 1.30 9.10 14.09
C LYS A 60 1.51 8.28 12.81
N TRP A 61 2.31 8.80 11.88
CA TRP A 61 2.76 8.05 10.70
C TRP A 61 3.49 6.78 11.13
N LYS A 62 2.96 5.62 10.73
CA LYS A 62 3.53 4.31 11.01
C LYS A 62 3.83 3.59 9.72
N LYS A 63 5.02 2.99 9.64
CA LYS A 63 5.35 2.06 8.57
C LYS A 63 4.81 0.68 8.91
N ALA A 64 4.13 0.07 7.98
CA ALA A 64 3.75 -1.34 8.02
C ALA A 64 4.21 -2.01 6.73
N ALA A 65 4.61 -3.28 6.82
CA ALA A 65 5.17 -3.99 5.70
C ALA A 65 4.53 -5.36 5.49
N GLY A 66 4.61 -5.85 4.27
CA GLY A 66 4.15 -7.16 3.86
C GLY A 66 5.16 -7.80 2.92
N ARG A 67 5.20 -9.13 2.90
CA ARG A 67 6.02 -9.88 1.93
C ARG A 67 5.45 -9.67 0.53
N LEU A 68 6.31 -9.23 -0.37
CA LEU A 68 6.00 -9.03 -1.78
C LEU A 68 6.33 -10.28 -2.59
N ARG A 69 5.44 -10.59 -3.53
CA ARG A 69 5.61 -11.61 -4.57
C ARG A 69 5.17 -10.98 -5.88
N ILE A 70 6.11 -10.37 -6.59
CA ILE A 70 5.85 -9.73 -7.88
C ILE A 70 6.70 -10.39 -8.96
N ARG A 71 6.18 -10.43 -10.18
CA ARG A 71 6.91 -10.94 -11.34
C ARG A 71 7.71 -9.81 -11.98
N SER A 72 8.79 -10.16 -12.66
CA SER A 72 9.53 -9.22 -13.47
C SER A 72 8.68 -8.56 -14.56
N GLY A 73 9.18 -7.45 -15.09
CA GLY A 73 8.55 -6.67 -16.17
C GLY A 73 7.90 -5.38 -15.69
N VAL A 74 7.24 -4.68 -16.63
CA VAL A 74 6.56 -3.41 -16.34
C VAL A 74 5.16 -3.69 -15.82
N ARG A 75 4.88 -3.30 -14.57
CA ARG A 75 3.60 -3.59 -13.90
C ARG A 75 3.08 -2.37 -13.12
N PRO A 76 1.75 -2.20 -13.02
CA PRO A 76 1.18 -1.25 -12.08
C PRO A 76 1.20 -1.82 -10.65
N LEU A 77 0.98 -0.97 -9.66
CA LEU A 77 0.65 -1.34 -8.29
C LEU A 77 -0.64 -0.64 -7.89
N TYR A 78 -1.58 -1.43 -7.38
CA TYR A 78 -2.78 -0.90 -6.75
C TYR A 78 -2.79 -1.26 -5.27
N PHE A 79 -2.98 -0.25 -4.42
CA PHE A 79 -3.15 -0.37 -2.99
C PHE A 79 -4.64 -0.23 -2.66
N ILE A 80 -5.24 -1.30 -2.13
CA ILE A 80 -6.67 -1.39 -1.85
C ILE A 80 -6.85 -1.62 -0.35
N PHE A 81 -7.48 -0.68 0.36
CA PHE A 81 -7.75 -0.86 1.78
C PHE A 81 -9.00 -1.71 2.01
N ILE A 82 -8.88 -2.77 2.80
CA ILE A 82 -9.98 -3.63 3.22
C ILE A 82 -10.04 -3.65 4.75
N GLY A 83 -11.11 -3.11 5.33
CA GLY A 83 -11.23 -2.98 6.77
C GLY A 83 -12.26 -1.96 7.23
N ARG A 84 -12.14 -1.53 8.49
CA ARG A 84 -12.99 -0.49 9.10
C ARG A 84 -12.19 0.76 9.39
N GLY A 85 -12.87 1.90 9.47
CA GLY A 85 -12.25 3.22 9.67
C GLY A 85 -11.65 3.80 8.40
N LYS A 86 -10.90 4.90 8.55
CA LYS A 86 -10.21 5.60 7.46
C LYS A 86 -8.74 5.78 7.80
N MET A 87 -7.90 5.77 6.78
CA MET A 87 -6.48 6.08 6.90
C MET A 87 -6.05 7.16 5.91
N ASP A 88 -4.99 7.86 6.25
CA ASP A 88 -4.18 8.62 5.30
C ASP A 88 -3.02 7.73 4.84
N PHE A 89 -2.67 7.83 3.56
CA PHE A 89 -1.58 7.11 2.92
C PHE A 89 -0.57 8.10 2.36
N ARG A 90 0.65 8.11 2.92
CA ARG A 90 1.68 9.09 2.56
C ARG A 90 2.63 8.60 1.48
N SER A 91 3.18 7.41 1.67
CA SER A 91 4.20 6.89 0.78
C SER A 91 4.31 5.38 0.89
N PHE A 92 4.99 4.78 -0.08
CA PHE A 92 5.36 3.38 -0.05
C PHE A 92 6.78 3.18 -0.58
N THR A 93 7.37 2.04 -0.24
CA THR A 93 8.62 1.54 -0.82
C THR A 93 8.44 0.10 -1.25
N ILE A 94 9.20 -0.29 -2.26
CA ILE A 94 9.32 -1.66 -2.75
C ILE A 94 10.81 -1.99 -2.76
N GLU A 95 11.18 -3.12 -2.16
CA GLU A 95 12.55 -3.58 -1.96
C GLU A 95 12.64 -5.10 -2.04
#